data_AF-A0A2X2JF03-F1
#
_entry.id   AF-A0A2X2JF03-F1
#
_cell.length_a   1.000
_cell.length_b   1.000
_cell.length_c   1.000
_cell.angle_alpha   90.00
_cell.angle_beta   90.00
_cell.angle_gamma   90.00
#
_symmetry.space_group_name_H-M   'P 1'
#
loop_
_entity.id
_entity.type
_entity.pdbx_description
1 polymer ?
#
loop_
_entity_poly.entity_id
_entity_poly.type
_entity_poly.pdbx_seq_one_letter_code
_entity_poly.pdbx_strand_id
1 'polypeptide(L)'
;MLCFVSITSGIAQVLVKRQVTLMGSVFEISLVDRDSAITNQHIDEVISEIDRIENLISEWRPQTQIAAVNRNAGIKPVKVDREVFELTKRAIQYAQNSGGAFDISIVALDKVWVFDGSMTTMPTEDLVKRSVAKVGYQHIRLDSASSTIFLELPGMKIGFGSIGKGYAADRGRDIMKAKGIEAV
;
A
#
# COMPACT_ATOMS: atom_id res chain seq x y z
N MET A 1 -5.99 55.89 32.47
CA MET A 1 -5.77 54.43 32.31
C MET A 1 -6.58 54.00 31.08
N LEU A 2 -5.96 53.98 29.89
CA LEU A 2 -6.62 53.50 28.67
C LEU A 2 -6.38 52.00 28.55
N CYS A 3 -7.45 51.21 28.59
CA CYS A 3 -7.42 49.77 28.32
C CYS A 3 -7.16 49.52 26.83
N PHE A 4 -6.05 48.85 26.51
CA PHE A 4 -5.84 48.23 25.21
C PHE A 4 -6.66 46.93 25.15
N VAL A 5 -7.63 46.87 24.25
CA VAL A 5 -8.30 45.61 23.89
C VAL A 5 -7.41 44.92 22.85
N SER A 6 -6.66 43.90 23.25
CA SER A 6 -5.97 43.03 22.32
C SER A 6 -6.99 42.13 21.62
N ILE A 7 -7.25 42.40 20.35
CA ILE A 7 -8.02 41.51 19.48
C ILE A 7 -7.11 40.33 19.14
N THR A 8 -7.28 39.21 19.85
CA THR A 8 -6.74 37.93 19.37
C THR A 8 -7.63 37.45 18.24
N SER A 9 -7.17 37.60 17.00
CA SER A 9 -7.79 36.91 15.85
C SER A 9 -7.63 35.40 16.06
N GLY A 10 -8.67 34.75 16.58
CA GLY A 10 -8.76 33.30 16.57
C GLY A 10 -8.85 32.84 15.12
N ILE A 11 -7.88 32.06 14.66
CA ILE A 11 -7.96 31.40 13.36
C ILE A 11 -9.04 30.32 13.51
N ALA A 12 -10.23 30.56 12.94
CA ALA A 12 -11.25 29.54 12.86
C ALA A 12 -10.70 28.37 12.03
N GLN A 13 -10.68 27.18 12.61
CA GLN A 13 -10.35 25.95 11.91
C GLN A 13 -11.65 25.24 11.50
N VAL A 14 -11.64 24.62 10.34
CA VAL A 14 -12.71 23.79 9.80
C VAL A 14 -12.23 22.36 9.68
N LEU A 15 -13.03 21.42 10.20
CA LEU A 15 -12.86 20.00 9.98
C LEU A 15 -13.65 19.59 8.74
N VAL A 16 -12.96 19.08 7.72
CA VAL A 16 -13.59 18.49 6.54
C VAL A 16 -13.30 16.99 6.54
N LYS A 17 -14.35 16.20 6.35
CA LYS A 17 -14.28 14.75 6.21
C LYS A 17 -14.79 14.31 4.86
N ARG A 18 -14.12 13.35 4.23
CA ARG A 18 -14.57 12.74 2.98
C ARG A 18 -14.36 11.24 3.01
N GLN A 19 -15.40 10.50 2.63
CA GLN A 19 -15.31 9.07 2.39
C GLN A 19 -15.23 8.79 0.89
N VAL A 20 -14.33 7.89 0.50
CA VAL A 20 -14.11 7.49 -0.88
C VAL A 20 -13.64 6.04 -0.93
N THR A 21 -13.99 5.31 -1.98
CA THR A 21 -13.51 3.95 -2.19
C THR A 21 -12.19 3.97 -2.97
N LEU A 22 -11.12 3.49 -2.36
CA LEU A 22 -9.77 3.41 -2.92
C LEU A 22 -9.15 2.06 -2.55
N MET A 23 -8.27 1.49 -3.39
CA MET A 23 -7.60 0.21 -3.09
C MET A 23 -8.56 -0.92 -2.66
N GLY A 24 -9.76 -0.96 -3.24
CA GLY A 24 -10.80 -1.94 -2.93
C GLY A 24 -11.43 -1.81 -1.53
N SER A 25 -11.30 -0.66 -0.85
CA SER A 25 -11.84 -0.43 0.48
C SER A 25 -12.31 1.02 0.67
N VAL A 26 -13.09 1.29 1.71
CA VAL A 26 -13.51 2.66 2.05
C VAL A 26 -12.42 3.34 2.86
N PHE A 27 -11.99 4.51 2.39
CA PHE A 27 -11.09 5.42 3.08
C PHE A 27 -11.90 6.61 3.59
N GLU A 28 -11.75 6.95 4.87
CA GLU A 28 -12.18 8.25 5.41
C GLU A 28 -10.95 9.15 5.57
N ILE A 29 -10.94 10.28 4.88
CA ILE A 29 -9.90 11.29 4.96
C ILE A 29 -10.48 12.48 5.73
N SER A 30 -9.85 12.83 6.85
CA SER A 30 -10.23 13.95 7.70
C SER A 30 -9.08 14.94 7.79
N LEU A 31 -9.33 16.20 7.48
CA LEU A 31 -8.34 17.28 7.59
C LEU A 31 -8.93 18.47 8.34
N VAL A 32 -8.09 19.09 9.16
CA VAL A 32 -8.39 20.34 9.86
C VAL A 32 -7.53 21.45 9.25
N ASP A 33 -8.16 22.48 8.70
CA ASP A 33 -7.46 23.62 8.08
C ASP A 33 -8.28 24.91 8.26
N ARG A 34 -7.86 26.04 7.67
CA ARG A 34 -8.48 27.36 7.84
C ARG A 34 -9.66 27.63 6.91
N ASP A 35 -9.74 26.91 5.79
CA ASP A 35 -10.70 27.16 4.72
C ASP A 35 -11.15 25.85 4.07
N SER A 36 -12.46 25.64 3.94
CA SER A 36 -13.01 24.37 3.48
C SER A 36 -12.76 24.11 1.99
N ALA A 37 -12.63 25.14 1.15
CA ALA A 37 -12.34 24.95 -0.27
C ALA A 37 -10.89 24.46 -0.45
N ILE A 38 -9.93 25.07 0.25
CA ILE A 38 -8.53 24.64 0.27
C ILE A 38 -8.42 23.24 0.90
N THR A 39 -9.11 22.96 2.02
CA THR A 39 -9.10 21.62 2.62
C THR A 39 -9.60 20.55 1.64
N ASN A 40 -10.63 20.85 0.85
CA ASN A 40 -11.13 19.90 -0.15
C ASN A 40 -10.12 19.62 -1.27
N GLN A 41 -9.36 20.62 -1.71
CA GLN A 41 -8.26 20.43 -2.67
C GLN A 41 -7.14 19.55 -2.08
N HIS A 42 -6.79 19.76 -0.82
CA HIS A 42 -5.82 18.93 -0.12
C HIS A 42 -6.28 17.46 -0.01
N ILE A 43 -7.57 17.22 0.24
CA ILE A 43 -8.13 15.86 0.19
C ILE A 43 -7.99 15.26 -1.22
N ASP A 44 -8.27 16.02 -2.28
CA ASP A 44 -8.09 15.54 -3.67
C ASP A 44 -6.65 15.14 -3.99
N GLU A 45 -5.67 15.87 -3.46
CA GLU A 45 -4.25 15.52 -3.60
C GLU A 45 -3.92 14.21 -2.87
N VAL A 46 -4.46 13.99 -1.66
CA VAL A 46 -4.28 12.72 -0.93
C VAL A 46 -4.92 11.55 -1.69
N ILE A 47 -6.12 11.74 -2.23
CA ILE A 47 -6.81 10.74 -3.05
C ILE A 47 -5.98 10.40 -4.28
N SER A 48 -5.44 11.42 -4.95
CA SER A 48 -4.60 11.24 -6.14
C SER A 48 -3.32 10.48 -5.83
N GLU A 49 -2.69 10.74 -4.69
CA GLU A 49 -1.51 9.99 -4.25
C GLU A 49 -1.83 8.52 -3.94
N ILE A 50 -2.97 8.24 -3.29
CA ILE A 50 -3.40 6.88 -3.01
C ILE A 50 -3.65 6.11 -4.33
N ASP A 51 -4.32 6.70 -5.32
CA ASP A 51 -4.53 6.04 -6.62
C ASP A 51 -3.21 5.87 -7.40
N ARG A 52 -2.29 6.85 -7.34
CA ARG A 52 -0.94 6.69 -7.91
C ARG A 52 -0.22 5.49 -7.31
N ILE A 53 -0.24 5.35 -5.99
CA ILE A 53 0.38 4.23 -5.27
C ILE A 53 -0.30 2.90 -5.64
N GLU A 54 -1.64 2.86 -5.73
CA GLU A 54 -2.36 1.66 -6.17
C GLU A 54 -1.90 1.21 -7.56
N ASN A 55 -1.71 2.15 -8.49
CA ASN A 55 -1.20 1.88 -9.83
C ASN A 55 0.28 1.44 -9.87
N LEU A 56 1.03 1.57 -8.78
CA LEU A 56 2.36 0.99 -8.63
C LEU A 56 2.32 -0.44 -8.08
N ILE A 57 1.53 -0.65 -7.02
CA ILE A 57 1.68 -1.82 -6.14
C ILE A 57 0.59 -2.87 -6.27
N SER A 58 -0.53 -2.58 -6.95
CA SER A 58 -1.65 -3.50 -7.05
C SER A 58 -1.29 -4.75 -7.86
N GLU A 59 -1.40 -5.93 -7.25
CA GLU A 59 -1.28 -7.21 -7.95
C GLU A 59 -2.47 -7.54 -8.85
N TRP A 60 -3.59 -6.82 -8.70
CA TRP A 60 -4.85 -7.05 -9.42
C TRP A 60 -4.92 -6.30 -10.76
N ARG A 61 -4.23 -5.16 -10.86
CA ARG A 61 -4.18 -4.32 -12.07
C ARG A 61 -3.05 -4.83 -13.00
N PRO A 62 -3.34 -5.37 -14.20
CA PRO A 62 -2.32 -6.00 -15.05
C PRO A 62 -1.16 -5.08 -15.48
N GLN A 63 -1.40 -3.78 -15.52
CA GLN A 63 -0.46 -2.75 -15.95
C GLN A 63 0.56 -2.34 -14.88
N THR A 64 0.41 -2.78 -13.62
CA THR A 64 1.33 -2.37 -12.55
C THR A 64 2.68 -3.08 -12.64
N GLN A 65 3.67 -2.50 -11.97
CA GLN A 65 5.01 -3.08 -11.86
C GLN A 65 4.99 -4.38 -11.07
N ILE A 66 4.16 -4.49 -10.03
CA ILE A 66 4.00 -5.72 -9.26
C ILE A 66 3.34 -6.83 -10.07
N ALA A 67 2.35 -6.51 -10.91
CA ALA A 67 1.80 -7.48 -11.85
C ALA A 67 2.87 -7.95 -12.84
N ALA A 68 3.77 -7.07 -13.31
CA ALA A 68 4.90 -7.46 -14.16
C ALA A 68 5.92 -8.35 -13.44
N VAL A 69 6.26 -8.05 -12.18
CA VAL A 69 7.12 -8.90 -11.33
C VAL A 69 6.51 -10.31 -11.21
N ASN A 70 5.22 -10.40 -10.87
CA ASN A 70 4.51 -11.68 -10.73
C ASN A 70 4.47 -12.49 -12.04
N ARG A 71 4.29 -11.84 -13.19
CA ARG A 71 4.32 -12.51 -14.50
C ARG A 71 5.71 -13.07 -14.87
N ASN A 72 6.78 -12.51 -14.31
CA ASN A 72 8.16 -12.93 -14.61
C ASN A 72 8.78 -13.82 -13.51
N ALA A 73 7.96 -14.32 -12.57
CA ALA A 73 8.42 -15.23 -11.53
C ALA A 73 9.05 -16.50 -12.12
N GLY A 74 10.28 -16.82 -11.70
CA GLY A 74 11.09 -17.91 -12.23
C GLY A 74 11.64 -17.69 -13.65
N ILE A 75 11.43 -16.50 -14.25
CA ILE A 75 11.86 -16.20 -15.62
C ILE A 75 13.04 -15.22 -15.62
N LYS A 76 12.84 -14.01 -15.08
CA LYS A 76 13.89 -12.97 -15.08
C LYS A 76 13.61 -11.86 -14.05
N PRO A 77 14.65 -11.13 -13.58
CA PRO A 77 14.45 -9.91 -12.80
C PRO A 77 13.67 -8.86 -13.58
N VAL A 78 12.84 -8.10 -12.87
CA VAL A 78 12.05 -6.98 -13.41
C VAL A 78 12.54 -5.70 -12.77
N LYS A 79 12.89 -4.72 -13.61
CA LYS A 79 13.22 -3.36 -13.15
C LYS A 79 11.95 -2.68 -12.66
N VAL A 80 12.04 -2.07 -11.48
CA VAL A 80 10.96 -1.33 -10.86
C VAL A 80 11.44 0.04 -10.39
N ASP A 81 10.49 0.93 -10.16
CA ASP A 81 10.73 2.22 -9.53
C ASP A 81 11.31 2.04 -8.13
N ARG A 82 12.14 2.99 -7.73
CA ARG A 82 12.79 2.96 -6.42
C ARG A 82 11.78 2.84 -5.28
N GLU A 83 10.63 3.48 -5.40
CA GLU A 83 9.55 3.41 -4.40
C GLU A 83 9.05 1.98 -4.18
N VAL A 84 8.75 1.25 -5.28
CA VAL A 84 8.31 -0.14 -5.23
C VAL A 84 9.41 -1.04 -4.67
N PHE A 85 10.67 -0.80 -5.06
CA PHE A 85 11.82 -1.53 -4.56
C PHE A 85 11.98 -1.39 -3.04
N GLU A 86 11.96 -0.16 -2.51
CA GLU A 86 12.13 0.09 -1.08
C GLU A 86 10.92 -0.42 -0.27
N LEU A 87 9.70 -0.33 -0.81
CA LEU A 87 8.53 -0.93 -0.16
C LEU A 87 8.64 -2.46 -0.08
N THR A 88 9.12 -3.10 -1.15
CA THR A 88 9.38 -4.56 -1.17
C THR A 88 10.46 -4.94 -0.16
N LYS A 89 11.55 -4.15 -0.10
CA LYS A 89 12.62 -4.35 0.87
C LYS A 89 12.12 -4.24 2.31
N ARG A 90 11.30 -3.24 2.61
CA ARG A 90 10.66 -3.08 3.93
C ARG A 90 9.73 -4.26 4.25
N ALA A 91 8.96 -4.75 3.29
CA ALA A 91 8.12 -5.92 3.47
C ALA A 91 8.92 -7.17 3.82
N ILE A 92 10.04 -7.41 3.14
CA ILE A 92 10.96 -8.51 3.46
C ILE A 92 11.51 -8.36 4.88
N GLN A 93 11.87 -7.14 5.30
CA GLN A 93 12.31 -6.89 6.66
C GLN A 93 11.23 -7.22 7.70
N TYR A 94 9.96 -6.87 7.44
CA TYR A 94 8.84 -7.27 8.31
C TYR A 94 8.67 -8.79 8.36
N ALA A 95 8.88 -9.47 7.23
CA ALA A 95 8.83 -10.92 7.18
C ALA A 95 9.94 -11.55 8.03
N GLN A 96 11.16 -11.03 7.95
CA GLN A 96 12.28 -11.46 8.79
C GLN A 96 12.00 -11.24 10.28
N ASN A 97 11.56 -10.02 10.65
CA ASN A 97 11.31 -9.64 12.03
C ASN A 97 10.18 -10.46 12.68
N SER A 98 9.22 -10.92 11.88
CA SER A 98 8.10 -11.74 12.35
C SER A 98 8.34 -13.25 12.23
N GLY A 99 9.55 -13.68 11.83
CA GLY A 99 9.83 -15.09 11.60
C GLY A 99 9.00 -15.71 10.47
N GLY A 100 8.54 -14.91 9.51
CA GLY A 100 7.70 -15.32 8.39
C GLY A 100 6.19 -15.31 8.67
N ALA A 101 5.74 -14.88 9.86
CA ALA A 101 4.31 -14.75 10.13
C ALA A 101 3.65 -13.65 9.26
N PHE A 102 4.40 -12.62 8.92
CA PHE A 102 4.09 -11.70 7.84
C PHE A 102 4.88 -12.12 6.58
N ASP A 103 4.23 -12.27 5.43
CA ASP A 103 4.92 -12.53 4.17
C ASP A 103 4.09 -12.00 2.99
N ILE A 104 4.65 -11.09 2.20
CA ILE A 104 3.98 -10.53 1.00
C ILE A 104 3.85 -11.55 -0.13
N SER A 105 4.56 -12.67 -0.08
CA SER A 105 4.45 -13.75 -1.04
C SER A 105 3.30 -14.72 -0.76
N ILE A 106 2.57 -14.54 0.34
CA ILE A 106 1.35 -15.30 0.65
C ILE A 106 0.31 -15.23 -0.48
N VAL A 107 0.39 -14.21 -1.32
CA VAL A 107 -0.41 -14.03 -2.53
C VAL A 107 -0.23 -15.20 -3.52
N ALA A 108 0.84 -15.97 -3.43
CA ALA A 108 0.99 -17.20 -4.22
C ALA A 108 -0.06 -18.28 -3.88
N LEU A 109 -0.75 -18.17 -2.74
CA LEU A 109 -1.92 -19.00 -2.38
C LEU A 109 -3.20 -18.62 -3.12
N ASP A 110 -3.15 -17.60 -3.98
CA ASP A 110 -4.27 -17.15 -4.80
C ASP A 110 -4.96 -18.33 -5.51
N LYS A 111 -6.30 -18.32 -5.48
CA LYS A 111 -7.22 -19.36 -5.98
C LYS A 111 -7.28 -20.69 -5.22
N VAL A 112 -6.50 -20.86 -4.15
CA VAL A 112 -6.71 -22.00 -3.24
C VAL A 112 -7.90 -21.72 -2.32
N TRP A 113 -7.95 -20.50 -1.81
CA TRP A 113 -9.03 -20.03 -0.94
C TRP A 113 -9.80 -18.93 -1.65
N VAL A 114 -11.12 -19.06 -1.70
CA VAL A 114 -12.01 -18.06 -2.29
C VAL A 114 -12.93 -17.55 -1.18
N PHE A 115 -12.78 -16.27 -0.84
CA PHE A 115 -13.48 -15.63 0.29
C PHE A 115 -14.70 -14.80 -0.14
N ASP A 116 -15.25 -15.06 -1.32
CA ASP A 116 -16.45 -14.38 -1.86
C ASP A 116 -17.77 -15.09 -1.52
N GLY A 117 -17.71 -16.16 -0.71
CA GLY A 117 -18.85 -16.97 -0.32
C GLY A 117 -19.23 -18.08 -1.32
N SER A 118 -18.56 -18.18 -2.47
CA SER A 118 -18.79 -19.24 -3.46
C SER A 118 -18.15 -20.59 -3.09
N MET A 119 -17.19 -20.58 -2.17
CA MET A 119 -16.43 -21.76 -1.78
C MET A 119 -17.29 -22.68 -0.89
N THR A 120 -17.70 -23.82 -1.45
CA THR A 120 -18.56 -24.80 -0.76
C THR A 120 -17.80 -26.01 -0.21
N THR A 121 -16.54 -26.17 -0.58
CA THR A 121 -15.69 -27.31 -0.18
C THR A 121 -14.28 -26.85 0.16
N MET A 122 -13.65 -27.58 1.08
CA MET A 122 -12.25 -27.34 1.46
C MET A 122 -11.30 -27.72 0.32
N PRO A 123 -10.18 -27.00 0.13
CA PRO A 123 -9.18 -27.38 -0.85
C PRO A 123 -8.57 -28.72 -0.47
N THR A 124 -8.18 -29.51 -1.46
CA THR A 124 -7.45 -30.76 -1.19
C THR A 124 -6.09 -30.46 -0.59
N GLU A 125 -5.57 -31.35 0.27
CA GLU A 125 -4.24 -31.19 0.85
C GLU A 125 -3.16 -30.99 -0.22
N ASP A 126 -3.25 -31.69 -1.34
CA ASP A 126 -2.29 -31.59 -2.44
C ASP A 126 -2.34 -30.22 -3.13
N LEU A 127 -3.51 -29.59 -3.19
CA LEU A 127 -3.65 -28.24 -3.73
C LEU A 127 -3.03 -27.21 -2.76
N VAL A 128 -3.27 -27.37 -1.47
CA VAL A 128 -2.66 -26.52 -0.43
C VAL A 128 -1.14 -26.67 -0.44
N LYS A 129 -0.61 -27.90 -0.39
CA LYS A 129 0.83 -28.18 -0.38
C LYS A 129 1.54 -27.57 -1.60
N ARG A 130 0.98 -27.73 -2.80
CA ARG A 130 1.55 -27.16 -4.04
C ARG A 130 1.57 -25.63 -4.04
N SER A 131 0.63 -25.00 -3.36
CA SER A 131 0.53 -23.54 -3.33
C SER A 131 1.44 -22.94 -2.25
N VAL A 132 1.50 -23.59 -1.08
CA VAL A 132 2.44 -23.22 0.00
C VAL A 132 3.89 -23.33 -0.46
N ALA A 133 4.22 -24.29 -1.33
CA ALA A 133 5.57 -24.43 -1.89
C ALA A 133 6.06 -23.21 -2.70
N LYS A 134 5.18 -22.25 -3.02
CA LYS A 134 5.52 -21.02 -3.75
C LYS A 134 5.56 -19.79 -2.84
N VAL A 135 5.33 -19.96 -1.55
CA VAL A 135 5.36 -18.90 -0.53
C VAL A 135 6.70 -18.94 0.18
N GLY A 136 7.32 -17.78 0.36
CA GLY A 136 8.55 -17.61 1.13
C GLY A 136 9.33 -16.38 0.69
N TYR A 137 9.38 -15.36 1.55
CA TYR A 137 10.13 -14.13 1.31
C TYR A 137 11.62 -14.37 1.01
N GLN A 138 12.18 -15.51 1.46
CA GLN A 138 13.55 -15.92 1.20
C GLN A 138 13.83 -16.18 -0.28
N HIS A 139 12.79 -16.29 -1.13
CA HIS A 139 12.89 -16.45 -2.57
C HIS A 139 12.69 -15.15 -3.35
N ILE A 140 12.58 -14.02 -2.63
CA ILE A 140 12.53 -12.68 -3.23
C ILE A 140 13.96 -12.13 -3.25
N ARG A 141 14.49 -11.88 -4.45
CA ARG A 141 15.82 -11.32 -4.67
C ARG A 141 15.69 -9.85 -5.07
N LEU A 142 16.43 -9.01 -4.37
CA LEU A 142 16.50 -7.58 -4.60
C LEU A 142 17.91 -7.20 -5.03
N ASP A 143 18.03 -6.51 -6.16
CA ASP A 143 19.26 -5.82 -6.54
C ASP A 143 19.03 -4.32 -6.49
N SER A 144 19.66 -3.68 -5.50
CA SER A 144 19.54 -2.24 -5.27
C SER A 144 20.23 -1.38 -6.32
N ALA A 145 21.31 -1.87 -6.94
CA ALA A 145 22.05 -1.10 -7.93
C ALA A 145 21.24 -0.99 -9.23
N SER A 146 20.63 -2.09 -9.67
CA SER A 146 19.77 -2.11 -10.87
C SER A 146 18.31 -1.75 -10.59
N SER A 147 17.90 -1.67 -9.32
CA SER A 147 16.50 -1.49 -8.89
C SER A 147 15.60 -2.58 -9.47
N THR A 148 16.00 -3.84 -9.27
CA THR A 148 15.26 -5.00 -9.79
C THR A 148 14.75 -5.91 -8.68
N ILE A 149 13.60 -6.52 -8.95
CA ILE A 149 12.99 -7.56 -8.13
C ILE A 149 12.94 -8.84 -8.96
N PHE A 150 13.40 -9.94 -8.38
CA PHE A 150 13.28 -11.27 -8.97
C PHE A 150 12.63 -12.23 -7.99
N LEU A 151 11.61 -12.95 -8.45
CA LEU A 151 10.99 -14.05 -7.71
C LEU A 151 11.58 -15.36 -8.24
N GLU A 152 12.29 -16.11 -7.40
CA GLU A 152 13.05 -17.28 -7.86
C GLU A 152 12.18 -18.44 -8.33
N LEU A 153 11.02 -18.62 -7.70
CA LEU A 153 10.17 -19.79 -7.93
C LEU A 153 9.14 -19.52 -9.04
N PRO A 154 9.05 -20.39 -10.06
CA PRO A 154 7.99 -20.32 -11.06
C PRO A 154 6.59 -20.33 -10.43
N GLY A 155 5.79 -19.32 -10.76
CA GLY A 155 4.43 -19.15 -10.24
C GLY A 155 4.34 -18.58 -8.83
N MET A 156 5.46 -18.17 -8.21
CA MET A 156 5.44 -17.29 -7.04
C MET A 156 4.75 -15.97 -7.39
N LYS A 157 4.12 -15.36 -6.39
CA LYS A 157 3.53 -14.03 -6.49
C LYS A 157 3.85 -13.26 -5.24
N ILE A 158 3.98 -11.95 -5.36
CA ILE A 158 3.98 -11.01 -4.24
C ILE A 158 2.82 -10.03 -4.41
N GLY A 159 2.34 -9.49 -3.29
CA GLY A 159 1.37 -8.40 -3.31
C GLY A 159 1.40 -7.63 -2.00
N PHE A 160 0.83 -6.44 -2.03
CA PHE A 160 0.97 -5.47 -0.94
C PHE A 160 -0.32 -5.29 -0.16
N GLY A 161 -1.31 -6.17 -0.31
CA GLY A 161 -2.60 -6.04 0.39
C GLY A 161 -2.49 -5.86 1.91
N SER A 162 -1.45 -6.43 2.54
CA SER A 162 -1.21 -6.37 3.99
C SER A 162 -0.49 -5.09 4.48
N ILE A 163 0.16 -4.32 3.61
CA ILE A 163 0.92 -3.10 4.00
C ILE A 163 0.65 -1.87 3.13
N GLY A 164 0.07 -2.06 1.95
CA GLY A 164 -0.08 -1.04 0.91
C GLY A 164 -1.01 0.09 1.33
N LYS A 165 -2.12 -0.23 2.00
CA LYS A 165 -3.05 0.80 2.52
C LYS A 165 -2.40 1.66 3.61
N GLY A 166 -1.65 1.04 4.52
CA GLY A 166 -0.90 1.75 5.56
C GLY A 166 0.17 2.66 4.94
N TYR A 167 0.90 2.15 3.95
CA TYR A 167 1.87 2.94 3.18
C TYR A 167 1.20 4.13 2.49
N ALA A 168 0.07 3.94 1.80
CA ALA A 168 -0.66 5.01 1.11
C ALA A 168 -1.19 6.07 2.09
N ALA A 169 -1.67 5.65 3.27
CA ALA A 169 -2.07 6.57 4.34
C ALA A 169 -0.88 7.38 4.88
N ASP A 170 0.28 6.75 5.10
CA ASP A 170 1.51 7.43 5.51
C ASP A 170 1.94 8.47 4.47
N ARG A 171 1.89 8.13 3.17
CA ARG A 171 2.23 9.06 2.08
C ARG A 171 1.26 10.25 2.02
N GLY A 172 -0.04 10.00 2.14
CA GLY A 172 -1.05 11.07 2.24
C GLY A 172 -0.76 12.01 3.41
N ARG A 173 -0.46 11.46 4.59
CA ARG A 173 -0.07 12.25 5.77
C ARG A 173 1.20 13.07 5.51
N ASP A 174 2.21 12.49 4.88
CA ASP A 174 3.48 13.17 4.63
C ASP A 174 3.31 14.36 3.66
N ILE A 175 2.44 14.24 2.64
CA ILE A 175 2.08 15.36 1.75
C ILE A 175 1.43 16.50 2.55
N MET A 176 0.51 16.17 3.46
CA MET A 176 -0.16 17.18 4.30
C MET A 176 0.81 17.86 5.27
N LYS A 177 1.70 17.08 5.91
CA LYS A 177 2.76 17.62 6.77
C LYS A 177 3.69 18.57 6.04
N ALA A 178 4.05 18.26 4.80
CA ALA A 178 4.88 19.15 3.97
C ALA A 178 4.20 20.50 3.67
N LYS A 179 2.87 20.57 3.76
CA LYS A 179 2.07 21.80 3.62
C LYS A 179 1.80 22.49 4.96
N GLY A 180 2.34 21.99 6.06
CA GLY A 180 2.12 22.53 7.41
C GLY A 180 0.78 22.14 8.03
N ILE A 181 0.08 21.16 7.45
CA ILE A 181 -1.13 20.60 8.05
C ILE A 181 -0.69 19.47 8.98
N GLU A 182 -0.90 19.67 10.27
CA GLU A 182 -0.56 18.67 11.27
C GLU A 182 -1.53 17.49 11.22
N ALA A 183 -0.98 16.31 11.47
CA ALA A 183 -1.80 15.12 11.63
C ALA A 183 -2.52 15.22 12.98
N VAL A 184 -3.86 15.16 12.95
CA VAL A 184 -4.70 15.08 14.14
C VAL A 184 -4.88 13.62 14.56
#